data_AF-F9ZPH1-F1
#
_entry.id   AF-F9ZPH1-F1
#
_cell.length_a   1.000
_cell.length_b   1.000
_cell.length_c   1.000
_cell.angle_alpha   90.00
_cell.angle_beta   90.00
_cell.angle_gamma   90.00
#
_symmetry.space_group_name_H-M   'P 1'
#
loop_
_entity.id
_entity.type
_entity.pdbx_description
1 polymer ?
#
loop_
_entity_poly.entity_id
_entity_poly.type
_entity_poly.pdbx_seq_one_letter_code
_entity_poly.pdbx_strand_id
1 'polypeptide(L)'
;MKPHIIIRSELPPMNPQLRRDILTQKVRAMSDEELRALATRRERKDPGRRLHPVGIGLPSDVLDRLTAAGDGPEHSVSALVDRLLERESN
;
A
#
# COMPACT_ATOMS: atom_id res chain seq x y z
N MET A 1 13.62 16.80 -0.75
CA MET A 1 13.14 15.70 0.13
C MET A 1 12.55 14.61 -0.74
N LYS A 2 12.85 13.33 -0.50
CA LYS A 2 12.19 12.24 -1.23
C LYS A 2 10.76 12.10 -0.69
N PRO A 3 9.74 12.04 -1.55
CA PRO A 3 8.37 11.92 -1.09
C PRO A 3 8.17 10.54 -0.44
N HIS A 4 7.45 10.51 0.68
CA HIS A 4 7.26 9.30 1.48
C HIS A 4 5.85 9.30 2.08
N ILE A 5 5.32 8.09 2.29
CA ILE A 5 4.08 7.87 3.03
C ILE A 5 4.37 7.04 4.28
N ILE A 6 3.61 7.30 5.34
CA ILE A 6 3.60 6.47 6.53
C ILE A 6 2.28 5.72 6.52
N ILE A 7 2.35 4.40 6.44
CA ILE A 7 1.19 3.51 6.51
C ILE A 7 1.22 2.69 7.79
N ARG A 8 0.08 2.12 8.16
CA ARG A 8 -0.02 1.13 9.22
C ARG A 8 -0.21 -0.24 8.58
N SER A 9 0.78 -1.11 8.71
CA SER A 9 0.84 -2.38 7.98
C SER A 9 1.12 -3.55 8.92
N GLU A 10 0.61 -4.73 8.54
CA GLU A 10 0.84 -6.03 9.20
C GLU A 10 2.06 -6.75 8.61
N LEU A 11 2.67 -6.19 7.56
CA LEU A 11 3.71 -6.88 6.81
C LEU A 11 4.95 -7.13 7.68
N PRO A 12 5.54 -8.33 7.58
CA PRO A 12 6.80 -8.61 8.25
C PRO A 12 7.88 -7.62 7.81
N PRO A 13 8.93 -7.43 8.63
CA PRO A 13 10.05 -6.55 8.29
C PRO A 13 10.70 -7.01 6.97
N MET A 14 10.34 -6.32 5.89
CA MET A 14 10.90 -6.49 4.56
C MET A 14 11.99 -5.43 4.31
N ASN A 15 12.98 -5.79 3.49
CA ASN A 15 13.97 -4.84 3.01
C ASN A 15 13.27 -3.61 2.38
N PRO A 16 13.55 -2.37 2.85
CA PRO A 16 12.90 -1.17 2.34
C PRO A 16 13.06 -0.94 0.84
N GLN A 17 14.20 -1.35 0.28
CA GLN A 17 14.49 -1.23 -1.15
C GLN A 17 13.63 -2.22 -1.96
N LEU A 18 13.56 -3.47 -1.52
CA LEU A 18 12.71 -4.49 -2.14
C LEU A 18 11.23 -4.08 -2.10
N ARG A 19 10.76 -3.58 -0.96
CA ARG A 19 9.39 -3.05 -0.80
C ARG A 19 9.10 -1.95 -1.82
N ARG A 20 10.03 -1.00 -1.95
CA ARG A 20 9.90 0.11 -2.90
C ARG A 20 9.78 -0.40 -4.33
N ASP A 21 10.65 -1.33 -4.70
CA ASP A 21 10.74 -1.79 -6.09
C ASP A 21 9.49 -2.61 -6.47
N ILE A 22 8.99 -3.48 -5.59
CA ILE A 22 7.72 -4.21 -5.77
C ILE A 22 6.54 -3.23 -5.92
N LEU A 23 6.41 -2.26 -5.01
CA LEU A 23 5.31 -1.30 -5.06
C LEU A 23 5.37 -0.44 -6.33
N THR A 24 6.55 0.04 -6.68
CA THR A 24 6.76 0.83 -7.91
C THR A 24 6.36 0.03 -9.15
N GLN A 25 6.80 -1.22 -9.23
CA GLN A 25 6.48 -2.10 -10.35
C GLN A 25 4.98 -2.36 -10.44
N LYS A 26 4.33 -2.76 -9.35
CA LYS A 26 2.90 -3.12 -9.37
C LYS A 26 1.99 -1.94 -9.64
N VAL A 27 2.24 -0.80 -9.01
CA VAL A 27 1.44 0.41 -9.24
C VAL A 27 1.54 0.84 -10.70
N ARG A 28 2.73 0.75 -11.31
CA ARG A 28 2.91 1.08 -12.73
C ARG A 28 2.29 0.05 -13.68
N ALA A 29 2.23 -1.21 -13.28
CA ALA A 29 1.65 -2.28 -14.09
C ALA A 29 0.11 -2.33 -14.04
N MET A 30 -0.51 -1.81 -12.98
CA MET A 30 -1.96 -1.84 -12.77
C MET A 30 -2.62 -0.55 -13.26
N SER A 31 -3.87 -0.67 -13.70
CA SER A 31 -4.77 0.45 -13.96
C SER A 31 -5.28 1.09 -12.66
N ASP A 32 -5.78 2.31 -12.76
CA ASP A 32 -6.30 3.03 -11.59
C ASP A 32 -7.56 2.36 -11.00
N GLU A 33 -8.36 1.69 -11.83
CA GLU A 33 -9.53 0.92 -11.39
C GLU A 33 -9.12 -0.33 -10.58
N GLU A 34 -8.11 -1.07 -11.05
CA GLU A 34 -7.55 -2.21 -10.30
C GLU A 34 -6.95 -1.77 -8.96
N LEU A 35 -6.22 -0.65 -8.95
CA LEU A 35 -5.68 -0.08 -7.71
C LEU A 35 -6.80 0.33 -6.75
N ARG A 36 -7.88 0.92 -7.25
CA ARG A 36 -9.02 1.32 -6.43
C ARG A 36 -9.77 0.12 -5.86
N ALA A 37 -9.98 -0.92 -6.65
CA ALA A 37 -10.56 -2.19 -6.19
C ALA A 37 -9.69 -2.85 -5.10
N LEU A 38 -8.36 -2.80 -5.25
CA LEU A 38 -7.43 -3.23 -4.21
C LEU A 38 -7.39 -2.30 -3.00
N ALA A 39 -7.79 -1.04 -3.11
CA ALA A 39 -7.85 -0.13 -1.98
C ALA A 39 -9.11 -0.31 -1.11
N THR A 40 -10.15 -1.00 -1.59
CA THR A 40 -11.42 -1.17 -0.87
C THR A 40 -11.20 -1.82 0.51
N ARG A 41 -11.61 -1.14 1.57
CA ARG A 41 -11.52 -1.61 2.96
C ARG A 41 -12.33 -2.90 3.10
N ARG A 42 -11.76 -3.93 3.72
CA ARG A 42 -12.57 -5.01 4.29
C ARG A 42 -13.17 -4.52 5.61
N GLU A 43 -14.39 -4.93 5.92
CA GLU A 43 -14.93 -4.75 7.27
C GLU A 43 -13.92 -5.25 8.30
N ARG A 44 -13.66 -4.43 9.33
CA ARG A 44 -12.71 -4.70 10.40
C ARG A 44 -13.07 -6.02 11.07
N LYS A 45 -12.45 -7.11 10.67
CA LYS A 45 -12.73 -8.42 11.26
C LYS A 45 -11.96 -8.74 12.53
N ASP A 46 -11.03 -7.88 12.99
CA ASP A 46 -10.28 -8.24 14.20
C ASP A 46 -9.78 -7.06 15.05
N PRO A 47 -10.33 -6.84 16.26
CA PRO A 47 -9.86 -5.81 17.19
C PRO A 47 -8.50 -6.12 17.83
N GLY A 48 -7.89 -7.30 17.59
CA GLY A 48 -6.59 -7.69 18.13
C GLY A 48 -5.37 -7.38 17.24
N ARG A 49 -5.55 -6.77 16.07
CA ARG A 49 -4.48 -6.58 15.07
C ARG A 49 -3.42 -5.56 15.51
N ARG A 50 -2.16 -6.00 15.61
CA ARG A 50 -1.00 -5.14 15.85
C ARG A 50 -0.49 -4.57 14.54
N LEU A 51 -0.86 -3.33 14.26
CA LEU A 51 -0.34 -2.57 13.13
C LEU A 51 0.89 -1.77 13.56
N HIS A 52 1.95 -1.80 12.75
CA HIS A 52 3.14 -1.00 12.99
C HIS A 52 3.27 0.10 11.93
N PRO A 53 3.77 1.30 12.29
CA PRO A 53 4.01 2.36 11.33
C PRO A 53 5.19 1.98 10.42
N VAL A 54 4.98 2.07 9.11
CA VAL A 54 5.99 1.78 8.09
C VAL A 54 6.14 2.98 7.17
N GLY A 55 7.35 3.55 7.13
CA GLY A 55 7.72 4.58 6.17
C GLY A 55 8.11 3.97 4.82
N ILE A 56 7.51 4.46 3.74
CA ILE A 56 7.80 3.99 2.38
C ILE A 56 8.15 5.20 1.51
N GLY A 57 9.41 5.26 1.07
CA GLY A 57 9.85 6.23 0.08
C GLY A 57 9.62 5.70 -1.33
N LEU A 58 8.81 6.39 -2.13
CA LEU A 58 8.41 5.98 -3.47
C LEU A 58 8.63 7.15 -4.45
N PRO A 59 8.69 6.89 -5.77
CA PRO A 59 8.59 7.94 -6.79
C PRO A 59 7.30 8.76 -6.62
N SER A 60 7.32 10.04 -6.98
CA SER A 60 6.15 10.94 -6.82
C SER A 60 4.94 10.45 -7.61
N ASP A 61 5.14 10.01 -8.85
CA ASP A 61 4.08 9.45 -9.71
C ASP A 61 3.37 8.25 -9.06
N VAL A 62 4.14 7.39 -8.38
CA VAL A 62 3.62 6.22 -7.68
C VAL A 62 2.85 6.62 -6.43
N LEU A 63 3.35 7.62 -5.70
CA LEU A 63 2.68 8.13 -4.49
C LEU A 63 1.36 8.79 -4.80
N ASP A 64 1.31 9.59 -5.86
CA ASP A 64 0.09 10.28 -6.26
C ASP A 64 -0.99 9.27 -6.64
N ARG A 65 -0.62 8.23 -7.41
CA ARG A 65 -1.54 7.15 -7.80
C ARG A 65 -2.00 6.30 -6.61
N LEU A 66 -1.10 5.94 -5.70
CA LEU A 66 -1.46 5.22 -4.47
C LEU A 66 -2.40 6.03 -3.59
N THR A 67 -2.12 7.32 -3.43
CA THR A 67 -2.93 8.23 -2.60
C THR A 67 -4.30 8.40 -3.23
N ALA A 68 -4.38 8.63 -4.54
CA ALA A 68 -5.64 8.77 -5.27
C ALA A 68 -6.49 7.49 -5.21
N ALA A 69 -5.90 6.31 -5.40
CA ALA A 69 -6.62 5.04 -5.31
C ALA A 69 -7.11 4.73 -3.88
N GLY A 70 -6.32 5.13 -2.88
CA GLY A 70 -6.63 4.95 -1.47
C GLY A 70 -7.52 6.03 -0.86
N ASP A 71 -7.91 7.05 -1.62
CA ASP A 71 -8.74 8.14 -1.15
C ASP A 71 -10.23 7.77 -1.13
N GLY A 72 -10.92 8.25 -0.11
CA GLY A 72 -12.35 8.04 0.10
C GLY A 72 -12.73 7.15 1.30
N PRO A 73 -14.03 7.14 1.65
CA PRO A 73 -14.53 6.53 2.89
C PRO A 73 -14.37 5.00 2.91
N GLU A 74 -14.48 4.38 1.74
CA GLU A 74 -14.40 2.93 1.57
C GLU A 74 -13.02 2.45 1.10
N HIS A 75 -12.07 3.36 0.86
CA HIS A 75 -10.73 3.01 0.38
C HIS A 75 -9.66 3.35 1.42
N SER A 76 -8.52 2.66 1.34
CA SER A 76 -7.38 2.91 2.24
C SER A 76 -6.06 2.62 1.54
N VAL A 77 -5.15 3.60 1.60
CA VAL A 77 -3.76 3.43 1.14
C VAL A 77 -3.07 2.28 1.86
N SER A 78 -3.33 2.09 3.17
CA SER A 78 -2.73 0.98 3.92
C SER A 78 -3.22 -0.38 3.41
N ALA A 79 -4.53 -0.51 3.16
CA ALA A 79 -5.11 -1.75 2.62
C ALA A 79 -4.59 -2.05 1.20
N LEU A 80 -4.44 -1.02 0.38
CA LEU A 80 -3.86 -1.13 -0.96
C LEU A 80 -2.42 -1.65 -0.88
N VAL A 81 -1.56 -1.00 -0.08
CA VAL A 81 -0.15 -1.40 0.06
C VAL A 81 -0.03 -2.82 0.60
N ASP A 82 -0.82 -3.18 1.60
CA ASP A 82 -0.81 -4.54 2.17
C ASP A 82 -1.13 -5.58 1.08
N ARG A 83 -2.17 -5.38 0.27
CA ARG A 83 -2.54 -6.33 -0.82
C ARG A 83 -1.51 -6.40 -1.94
N LEU A 84 -0.90 -5.27 -2.29
CA LEU A 84 0.15 -5.24 -3.30
C LEU A 84 1.37 -6.07 -2.87
N LEU A 85 1.67 -6.07 -1.57
CA LEU A 85 2.81 -6.78 -1.00
C LEU A 85 2.49 -8.23 -0.58
N GLU A 86 1.25 -8.52 -0.18
CA GLU A 86 0.78 -9.87 0.18
C GLU A 86 0.87 -10.83 -1.02
N ARG A 87 0.63 -10.34 -2.25
CA ARG A 87 0.76 -11.13 -3.49
C ARG A 87 2.16 -11.65 -3.80
N GLU A 88 3.21 -11.21 -3.11
CA GLU A 88 4.59 -11.70 -3.30
C GLU A 88 5.04 -12.69 -2.20
N SER A 89 4.22 -12.93 -1.18
CA SER A 89 4.55 -13.85 -0.08
C SER A 89 4.01 -15.27 -0.28
N ASN A 90 3.59 -15.62 -1.50
CA ASN A 90 2.98 -16.91 -1.84
C ASN A 90 3.60 -17.52 -3.09
#